data_AF-O46622-F1
#
_entry.id   AF-O46622-F1
#
_cell.length_a   1.000
_cell.length_b   1.000
_cell.length_c   1.000
_cell.angle_alpha   90.00
_cell.angle_beta   90.00
_cell.angle_gamma   90.00
#
_symmetry.space_group_name_H-M   'P 1'
#
loop_
_entity.id
_entity.type
_entity.pdbx_description
1 polymer ?
#
loop_
_entity_poly.entity_id
_entity_poly.type
_entity_poly.pdbx_seq_one_letter_code
_entity_poly.pdbx_strand_id
1 'polypeptide(L)'
;SMVRVMPAALPPAPQPVCTYHELRFASIRLPGCPPGVDPMVSFPVALSCRCGPCRLSSSDCGGPRAQPLACDRPPLPGLLFL
;
A
#
# COMPACT_ATOMS: atom_id res chain seq x y z
N SER A 1 1.80 18.02 10.63
CA SER A 1 2.74 17.27 11.49
C SER A 1 3.15 18.15 12.65
N MET A 2 3.36 17.59 13.85
CA MET A 2 3.80 18.35 15.02
C MET A 2 5.29 18.12 15.24
N VAL A 3 6.02 19.19 15.55
CA VAL A 3 7.45 19.13 15.87
C VAL A 3 7.60 19.39 17.37
N ARG A 4 8.47 18.62 18.03
CA ARG A 4 8.78 18.86 19.44
C ARG A 4 9.55 20.18 19.56
N VAL A 5 9.13 21.05 20.47
CA VAL A 5 9.81 22.32 20.75
C VAL A 5 11.20 22.08 21.34
N MET A 6 11.34 21.03 22.15
CA MET A 6 12.61 20.67 22.76
C MET A 6 13.38 19.71 21.83
N PRO A 7 14.63 20.03 21.43
CA PRO A 7 15.48 19.11 20.69
C PRO A 7 15.86 17.96 21.63
N ALA A 8 15.50 16.74 21.27
CA ALA A 8 15.98 15.56 22.00
C ALA A 8 17.35 15.14 21.43
N ALA A 9 18.29 14.76 22.32
CA ALA A 9 19.54 14.09 21.92
C ALA A 9 19.33 12.63 21.44
N LEU A 10 18.08 12.17 21.43
CA LEU A 10 17.65 10.84 21.01
C LEU A 10 17.24 10.85 19.53
N PRO A 11 17.31 9.69 18.84
CA PRO A 11 16.87 9.57 17.47
C PRO A 11 15.41 10.03 17.31
N PRO A 12 15.05 10.62 16.15
CA PRO A 12 13.72 11.14 15.90
C PRO A 12 12.68 10.05 16.11
N ALA A 13 11.67 10.35 16.95
CA ALA A 13 10.55 9.44 17.13
C ALA A 13 9.79 9.27 15.80
N PRO A 14 9.21 8.09 15.52
CA PRO A 14 8.41 7.88 14.31
C PRO A 14 7.31 8.93 14.23
N GLN A 15 7.28 9.70 13.15
CA GLN A 15 6.19 10.65 12.93
C GLN A 15 4.89 9.86 12.71
N PRO A 16 3.78 10.23 13.36
CA PRO A 16 2.53 9.55 13.16
C PRO A 16 2.02 9.80 11.74
N VAL A 17 1.51 8.73 11.12
CA VAL A 17 0.82 8.77 9.83
C VAL A 17 -0.63 8.37 10.03
N CYS A 18 -1.50 8.79 9.10
CA CYS A 18 -2.86 8.25 9.03
C CYS A 18 -2.80 6.82 8.47
N THR A 19 -3.25 5.83 9.23
CA THR A 19 -3.21 4.42 8.86
C THR A 19 -4.51 3.71 9.28
N TYR A 20 -4.69 2.47 8.82
CA TYR A 20 -5.86 1.66 9.13
C TYR A 20 -6.04 1.50 10.65
N HIS A 21 -7.24 1.76 11.13
CA HIS A 21 -7.65 1.41 12.49
C HIS A 21 -8.47 0.13 12.45
N GLU A 22 -9.65 0.18 11.86
CA GLU A 22 -10.49 -0.97 11.56
C GLU A 22 -10.55 -1.20 10.05
N LEU A 23 -10.47 -2.46 9.65
CA LEU A 23 -10.49 -2.87 8.25
C LEU A 23 -11.32 -4.14 8.08
N ARG A 24 -11.84 -4.32 6.87
CA ARG A 24 -12.36 -5.61 6.40
C ARG A 24 -11.60 -6.03 5.16
N PHE A 25 -11.56 -7.33 4.87
CA PHE A 25 -11.03 -7.81 3.60
C PHE A 25 -12.17 -8.02 2.61
N ALA A 26 -12.00 -7.47 1.41
CA ALA A 26 -12.82 -7.79 0.26
C ALA A 26 -11.95 -8.59 -0.71
N SER A 27 -12.59 -9.39 -1.55
CA SER A 27 -11.90 -10.20 -2.53
C SER A 27 -12.54 -10.09 -3.90
N ILE A 28 -11.70 -10.17 -4.93
CA ILE A 28 -12.12 -10.17 -6.33
C ILE A 28 -11.50 -11.34 -7.06
N ARG A 29 -12.18 -11.81 -8.11
CA ARG A 29 -11.67 -12.83 -9.00
C ARG A 29 -11.02 -12.17 -10.22
N LEU A 30 -9.73 -12.41 -10.42
CA LEU A 30 -9.02 -11.91 -11.58
C LEU A 30 -9.47 -12.64 -12.86
N PRO A 31 -9.73 -11.91 -13.96
CA PRO A 31 -9.99 -12.52 -15.26
C PRO A 31 -8.69 -13.03 -15.91
N GLY A 32 -8.79 -14.10 -16.71
CA GLY A 32 -7.67 -14.58 -17.54
C GLY A 32 -6.61 -15.42 -16.84
N CYS A 33 -6.83 -15.85 -15.59
CA CYS A 33 -5.92 -16.78 -14.92
C CYS A 33 -5.96 -18.19 -15.56
N PRO A 34 -4.81 -18.89 -15.67
CA PRO A 34 -4.75 -20.25 -16.20
C PRO A 34 -5.48 -21.28 -15.33
N PRO A 35 -5.85 -22.46 -15.85
CA PRO A 35 -6.44 -23.51 -15.04
C PRO A 35 -5.45 -24.00 -13.97
N GLY A 36 -5.95 -24.34 -12.78
CA GLY A 36 -5.15 -24.87 -11.66
C GLY A 36 -4.51 -23.83 -10.75
N VAL A 37 -4.77 -22.54 -10.95
CA VAL A 37 -4.36 -21.46 -10.02
C VAL A 37 -5.57 -20.89 -9.29
N ASP A 38 -5.34 -20.31 -8.11
CA ASP A 38 -6.36 -19.52 -7.42
C ASP A 38 -6.42 -18.10 -8.01
N PRO A 39 -7.51 -17.70 -8.70
CA PRO A 39 -7.66 -16.36 -9.26
C PRO A 39 -8.11 -15.33 -8.21
N MET A 40 -8.31 -15.72 -6.94
CA MET A 40 -8.86 -14.83 -5.92
C MET A 40 -7.79 -13.94 -5.31
N VAL A 41 -8.02 -12.62 -5.32
CA VAL A 41 -7.16 -11.64 -4.67
C VAL A 41 -7.95 -10.93 -3.58
N SER A 42 -7.39 -10.91 -2.36
CA SER A 42 -7.97 -10.20 -1.22
C SER A 42 -7.23 -8.89 -0.97
N PHE A 43 -7.97 -7.82 -0.69
CA PHE A 43 -7.42 -6.50 -0.38
C PHE A 43 -8.13 -5.86 0.82
N PRO A 44 -7.41 -5.03 1.61
CA PRO A 44 -7.99 -4.37 2.76
C PRO A 44 -8.89 -3.20 2.34
N VAL A 45 -10.03 -3.07 3.01
CA VAL A 45 -10.97 -1.94 2.90
C VAL A 45 -11.05 -1.28 4.28
N ALA A 46 -10.64 -0.01 4.35
CA ALA A 46 -10.69 0.76 5.59
C ALA A 46 -12.14 0.99 6.02
N LEU A 47 -12.44 0.69 7.29
CA LEU A 47 -13.68 1.07 7.96
C LEU A 47 -13.45 2.32 8.83
N SER A 48 -12.25 2.45 9.41
CA SER A 48 -11.83 3.64 10.13
C SER A 48 -10.30 3.83 10.05
N CYS A 49 -9.86 5.06 10.32
CA CYS A 49 -8.46 5.46 10.26
C CYS A 49 -8.00 6.05 11.60
N ARG A 50 -6.70 5.96 11.91
CA ARG A 50 -6.09 6.61 13.08
C ARG A 50 -4.72 7.19 12.77
N CYS A 51 -4.28 8.14 13.58
CA CYS A 51 -2.91 8.65 13.56
C CYS A 51 -2.04 7.80 14.50
N GLY A 52 -0.99 7.18 13.95
CA GLY A 52 -0.07 6.35 14.73
C GLY A 52 1.19 5.99 13.95
N PRO A 53 2.09 5.16 14.50
CA PRO A 53 3.25 4.70 13.76
C PRO A 53 2.82 3.93 12.51
N CYS A 54 3.53 4.13 11.41
CA CYS A 54 3.25 3.41 10.17
C CYS A 54 3.52 1.90 10.35
N ARG A 55 2.55 1.06 9.97
CA ARG A 55 2.68 -0.40 10.11
C ARG A 55 3.13 -1.01 8.79
N LEU A 56 4.37 -1.49 8.74
CA LEU A 56 4.95 -2.15 7.56
C LEU A 56 4.22 -3.45 7.18
N SER A 57 3.47 -4.04 8.12
CA SER A 57 2.70 -5.26 7.86
C SER A 57 1.52 -5.06 6.91
N SER A 58 1.06 -3.82 6.71
CA SER A 58 -0.14 -3.50 5.92
C SER A 58 0.05 -2.36 4.92
N SER A 59 1.12 -1.58 5.05
CA SER A 59 1.34 -0.38 4.25
C SER A 59 2.83 -0.08 4.10
N ASP A 60 3.23 0.34 2.91
CA ASP A 60 4.59 0.82 2.65
C ASP A 60 4.78 2.23 3.21
N CYS A 61 5.71 2.39 4.14
CA CYS A 61 5.94 3.64 4.88
C CYS A 61 6.84 4.64 4.13
N GLY A 62 6.70 4.71 2.81
CA GLY A 62 7.45 5.63 1.95
C GLY A 62 6.78 7.00 1.79
N GLY A 63 7.46 7.91 1.09
CA GLY A 63 6.84 9.15 0.61
C GLY A 63 5.72 8.88 -0.39
N PRO A 64 4.90 9.90 -0.71
CA PRO A 64 3.83 9.78 -1.69
C PRO A 64 4.40 9.27 -3.02
N ARG A 65 3.88 8.13 -3.50
CA ARG A 65 4.18 7.64 -4.84
C ARG A 65 3.10 8.16 -5.78
N ALA A 66 3.51 8.68 -6.93
CA ALA A 66 2.60 8.92 -8.04
C ALA A 66 2.15 7.55 -8.56
N GLN A 67 1.06 7.03 -8.01
CA GLN A 67 0.48 5.78 -8.47
C GLN A 67 -0.38 6.10 -9.71
N PRO A 68 -0.07 5.53 -10.88
CA PRO A 68 -0.95 5.68 -12.04
C PRO A 68 -2.34 5.11 -11.71
N LEU A 69 -3.38 5.72 -12.28
CA LEU A 69 -4.77 5.28 -12.12
C LEU A 69 -5.03 3.91 -12.75
N ALA A 70 -4.12 3.43 -13.59
CA ALA A 70 -4.14 2.14 -14.24
C ALA A 70 -2.86 1.35 -13.92
N CYS A 71 -3.02 0.05 -13.67
CA CYS A 71 -1.92 -0.90 -13.67
C CYS A 71 -1.82 -1.50 -15.06
N ASP A 72 -1.03 -0.88 -15.93
CA ASP A 72 -0.70 -1.50 -17.21
C ASP A 72 0.28 -2.65 -17.01
N ARG A 73 0.18 -3.66 -17.86
CA ARG A 73 1.30 -4.59 -18.06
C ARG A 73 2.49 -3.70 -18.45
N PRO A 74 3.65 -3.77 -17.76
CA PRO A 74 4.82 -3.07 -18.27
C PRO A 74 5.01 -3.51 -19.73
N PRO A 75 5.29 -2.59 -20.67
CA PRO A 75 5.57 -2.99 -22.03
C PRO A 75 6.72 -3.99 -21.95
N LEU A 76 6.45 -5.26 -22.27
CA LEU A 76 7.49 -6.25 -22.49
C LEU A 76 8.36 -5.66 -23.60
N PRO A 77 9.66 -5.37 -23.36
CA PRO A 77 10.55 -4.82 -24.38
C PRO A 77 10.92 -5.86 -25.46
N GLY A 78 9.96 -6.66 -25.94
CA GLY A 78 10.22 -7.79 -26.83
C GLY A 78 9.04 -8.33 -27.66
N LEU A 79 7.86 -7.68 -27.65
CA LEU A 79 6.71 -8.13 -28.45
C LEU A 79 6.29 -7.10 -29.52
N LEU A 80 7.25 -6.28 -29.98
CA LEU A 80 7.12 -5.34 -31.09
C LEU A 80 7.99 -5.73 -32.30
N PHE A 81 8.35 -7.01 -32.39
CA PHE A 81 9.01 -7.60 -33.55
C PHE A 81 8.37 -8.94 -33.88
N LEU A 82 7.20 -8.90 -34.52
CA LEU A 82 6.71 -9.87 -35.52
C LEU A 82 5.49 -9.27 -36.22
#